data_AF-A0A2I0N492-F1
#
_entry.id   AF-A0A2I0N492-F1
#
_cell.length_a   1.000
_cell.length_b   1.000
_cell.length_c   1.000
_cell.angle_alpha   90.00
_cell.angle_beta   90.00
_cell.angle_gamma   90.00
#
_symmetry.space_group_name_H-M   'P 1'
#
loop_
_entity.id
_entity.type
_entity.pdbx_description
1 polymer ?
#
loop_
_entity_poly.entity_id
_entity_poly.type
_entity_poly.pdbx_seq_one_letter_code
_entity_poly.pdbx_strand_id
1 'polypeptide(L)'
;MNNPRLTRKNAPLVKVTLDNGQAIRCTPNHRFMLFDGRFCEAQSLQPGVSVMPLYLRLSDERDSLKPKQHDYLMIYEYMADSWVPSHVLADEWNIVNGIYNRSAGRVRHHRDFNKLNNNPENLVRLSWGEHRNIHAKLTASKHRSDENYRKRLAEGRARYWSSPNVRESYAKRLSQKNLSNWQKPEYREKMREFLSRVNKEYIEQHPEKRKEYGERASHTLRRLWKDSHYRTLFHGKIMKANKSRTSNLTGKSKFLRVAKTALQKSGRLCKETYEAARGEVYPYGHATNWACGIAKYFQDDPNLVLQELNKNHKVICVETLEEREDVYDLTIDGTHNFALAMGVFVHNSVDGDNAAAMRYTECRMSKIAGELLADIDKETVDFTDNFDATLKEPTVLPSRIPNLLVNGSSGIAVGMATNIPPHNLSEAIDGAVLLIDKPDATVQELMQFIKGPDFPTGGAIYGKRGIYDAYTTGRGSITVRAKMHVEEKEHRIIVDEIPYAVNKAETLKDIAQKVKDGIIEGITDIRDESDREGIRVVIVLRRDALPDVVMNQLYAHSNFQTQFGIINLALVNNQPRVLTLKDMLLEFLKHRKTVVIR
;
A
#
# COMPACT_ATOMS: atom_id res chain seq x y z
N MET A 1 -4.74 14.72 12.80
CA MET A 1 -3.63 14.72 13.77
C MET A 1 -3.99 15.72 14.85
N ASN A 2 -4.26 15.28 16.08
CA ASN A 2 -4.90 16.16 17.07
C ASN A 2 -3.94 16.87 18.04
N ASN A 3 -2.63 16.57 18.06
CA ASN A 3 -1.62 17.35 18.82
C ASN A 3 -0.17 17.07 18.36
N PRO A 4 0.33 17.73 17.28
CA PRO A 4 1.73 17.60 16.87
C PRO A 4 2.70 18.21 17.90
N ARG A 5 3.95 17.69 18.04
CA ARG A 5 4.95 18.23 18.99
C ARG A 5 5.65 19.44 18.39
N LEU A 6 5.50 20.57 19.07
CA LEU A 6 6.19 21.81 18.75
C LEU A 6 7.70 21.66 18.96
N THR A 7 8.47 21.74 17.89
CA THR A 7 9.93 21.58 17.89
C THR A 7 10.68 22.88 17.76
N ARG A 8 10.10 23.87 17.07
CA ARG A 8 10.66 25.23 17.08
C ARG A 8 9.55 26.25 17.24
N LYS A 9 9.48 26.86 18.42
CA LYS A 9 8.62 28.02 18.67
C LYS A 9 9.08 29.21 17.85
N ASN A 10 8.15 29.96 17.26
CA ASN A 10 8.45 31.18 16.50
C ASN A 10 9.61 30.97 15.49
N ALA A 11 9.50 29.98 14.60
CA ALA A 11 10.46 29.81 13.52
C ALA A 11 10.36 30.96 12.51
N PRO A 12 11.50 31.45 11.96
CA PRO A 12 11.46 32.38 10.84
C PRO A 12 10.86 31.70 9.61
N LEU A 13 10.15 32.48 8.79
CA LEU A 13 9.54 32.02 7.54
C LEU A 13 10.12 32.76 6.35
N VAL A 14 10.13 32.08 5.21
CA VAL A 14 10.38 32.68 3.89
C VAL A 14 9.18 32.42 2.99
N LYS A 15 8.92 33.38 2.10
CA LYS A 15 7.94 33.30 1.03
C LYS A 15 8.66 33.19 -0.30
N VAL A 16 8.47 32.07 -0.97
CA VAL A 16 8.99 31.83 -2.33
C VAL A 16 7.88 32.14 -3.32
N THR A 17 8.06 33.18 -4.14
CA THR A 17 7.09 33.57 -5.18
C THR A 17 7.53 32.99 -6.52
N LEU A 18 6.59 32.38 -7.25
CA LEU A 18 6.82 31.74 -8.54
C LEU A 18 6.30 32.60 -9.70
N ASP A 19 6.81 32.35 -10.91
CA ASP A 19 6.46 33.09 -12.14
C ASP A 19 4.98 33.01 -12.57
N ASN A 20 4.22 32.08 -11.99
CA ASN A 20 2.79 31.94 -12.17
C ASN A 20 1.94 32.73 -11.14
N GLY A 21 2.59 33.51 -10.28
CA GLY A 21 1.95 34.29 -9.22
C GLY A 21 1.60 33.51 -7.95
N GLN A 22 1.91 32.21 -7.88
CA GLN A 22 1.75 31.43 -6.64
C GLN A 22 2.88 31.75 -5.65
N ALA A 23 2.59 31.63 -4.36
CA ALA A 23 3.55 31.85 -3.29
C ALA A 23 3.53 30.70 -2.28
N ILE A 24 4.72 30.27 -1.85
CA ILE A 24 4.92 29.16 -0.89
C ILE A 24 5.56 29.72 0.38
N ARG A 25 4.89 29.57 1.51
CA ARG A 25 5.41 29.93 2.85
C ARG A 25 6.05 28.69 3.47
N CYS A 26 7.32 28.79 3.88
CA CYS A 26 8.05 27.67 4.47
C CYS A 26 9.19 28.16 5.36
N THR A 27 9.84 27.26 6.11
CA THR A 27 11.04 27.62 6.88
C THR A 27 12.24 27.84 5.94
N PRO A 28 13.22 28.69 6.30
CA PRO A 28 14.39 28.97 5.46
C PRO A 28 15.15 27.73 4.97
N ASN A 29 15.20 26.68 5.80
CA ASN A 29 15.88 25.41 5.50
C ASN A 29 15.00 24.40 4.73
N HIS A 30 13.76 24.75 4.36
CA HIS A 30 12.88 23.87 3.60
C HIS A 30 13.47 23.60 2.21
N ARG A 31 13.63 22.34 1.79
CA ARG A 31 14.31 22.00 0.54
C ARG A 31 13.34 21.86 -0.63
N PHE A 32 13.56 22.64 -1.68
CA PHE A 32 12.91 22.54 -2.98
C PHE A 32 13.72 21.67 -3.94
N MET A 33 13.03 20.80 -4.68
CA MET A 33 13.64 20.07 -5.79
C MET A 33 13.72 20.96 -7.03
N LEU A 34 14.91 21.10 -7.57
CA LEU A 34 15.22 21.82 -8.80
C LEU A 34 14.89 20.96 -10.03
N PHE A 35 14.77 21.60 -11.19
CA PHE A 35 14.49 20.92 -12.46
C PHE A 35 15.51 19.82 -12.84
N ASP A 36 16.73 19.91 -12.32
CA ASP A 36 17.80 18.92 -12.53
C ASP A 36 17.79 17.79 -11.48
N GLY A 37 16.79 17.76 -10.59
CA GLY A 37 16.62 16.75 -9.54
C GLY A 37 17.42 17.00 -8.26
N ARG A 38 18.25 18.05 -8.21
CA ARG A 38 18.97 18.43 -6.98
C ARG A 38 18.03 19.17 -6.01
N PHE A 39 18.37 19.16 -4.73
CA PHE A 39 17.63 19.91 -3.71
C PHE A 39 18.36 21.20 -3.33
N CYS A 40 17.60 22.27 -3.14
CA CYS A 40 18.09 23.57 -2.68
C CYS A 40 17.19 24.08 -1.55
N GLU A 41 17.77 24.60 -0.47
CA GLU A 41 16.99 25.21 0.61
C GLU A 41 16.28 26.49 0.14
N ALA A 42 15.12 26.77 0.74
CA ALA A 42 14.25 27.89 0.38
C ALA A 42 14.99 29.23 0.45
N GLN A 43 15.81 29.43 1.49
CA GLN A 43 16.65 30.61 1.67
C GLN A 43 17.76 30.74 0.62
N SER A 44 18.15 29.64 -0.01
CA SER A 44 19.22 29.58 -1.01
C SER A 44 18.69 29.62 -2.44
N LEU A 45 17.36 29.64 -2.64
CA LEU A 45 16.77 29.77 -3.96
C LEU A 45 17.03 31.18 -4.52
N GLN A 46 17.58 31.23 -5.73
CA GLN A 46 17.84 32.48 -6.44
C GLN A 46 16.72 32.77 -7.45
N PRO A 47 16.42 34.05 -7.73
CA PRO A 47 15.57 34.43 -8.85
C PRO A 47 16.01 33.77 -10.16
N GLY A 48 15.05 33.23 -10.91
CA GLY A 48 15.27 32.52 -12.17
C GLY A 48 15.54 31.02 -12.04
N VAL A 49 15.79 30.51 -10.83
CA VAL A 49 15.95 29.07 -10.58
C VAL A 49 14.63 28.34 -10.86
N SER A 50 14.73 27.23 -11.61
CA SER A 50 13.58 26.42 -12.00
C SER A 50 13.31 25.35 -10.96
N VAL A 51 12.14 25.44 -10.32
CA VAL A 51 11.67 24.44 -9.35
C VAL A 51 10.73 23.46 -10.05
N MET A 52 10.72 22.21 -9.60
CA MET A 52 9.87 21.20 -10.20
C MET A 52 8.39 21.51 -9.91
N PRO A 53 7.53 21.69 -10.94
CA PRO A 53 6.14 22.04 -10.71
C PRO A 53 5.32 20.81 -10.25
N LEU A 54 4.48 21.00 -9.23
CA LEU A 54 3.48 20.02 -8.82
C LEU A 54 2.10 20.46 -9.34
N TYR A 55 1.73 20.04 -10.55
CA TYR A 55 0.39 20.29 -11.06
C TYR A 55 -0.57 19.18 -10.66
N LEU A 56 -1.65 19.58 -10.01
CA LEU A 56 -2.73 18.71 -9.57
C LEU A 56 -4.04 19.17 -10.22
N ARG A 57 -4.85 18.23 -10.69
CA ARG A 57 -6.25 18.49 -11.05
C ARG A 57 -7.09 17.24 -10.89
N LEU A 58 -8.41 17.37 -10.90
CA LEU A 58 -9.30 16.22 -10.97
C LEU A 58 -9.51 15.77 -12.43
N SER A 59 -9.74 14.47 -12.61
CA SER A 59 -10.01 13.89 -13.93
C SER A 59 -11.38 14.28 -14.47
N ASP A 60 -11.46 14.59 -15.76
CA ASP A 60 -12.68 14.98 -16.47
C ASP A 60 -12.96 14.11 -17.72
N GLU A 61 -14.02 14.44 -18.48
CA GLU A 61 -14.44 13.67 -19.66
C GLU A 61 -13.37 13.56 -20.77
N ARG A 62 -12.38 14.45 -20.79
CA ARG A 62 -11.33 14.53 -21.81
C ARG A 62 -10.17 13.57 -21.53
N ASP A 63 -10.04 13.08 -20.30
CA ASP A 63 -8.88 12.28 -19.85
C ASP A 63 -8.87 10.83 -20.33
N SER A 64 -9.83 10.44 -21.18
CA SER A 64 -9.90 9.12 -21.84
C SER A 64 -9.79 7.91 -20.90
N LEU A 65 -10.04 8.09 -19.60
CA LEU A 65 -10.06 7.03 -18.59
C LEU A 65 -11.22 6.06 -18.89
N LYS A 66 -10.95 4.75 -18.89
CA LYS A 66 -11.95 3.69 -19.15
C LYS A 66 -12.18 2.84 -17.90
N PRO A 67 -13.44 2.68 -17.44
CA PRO A 67 -14.66 3.38 -17.90
C PRO A 67 -14.59 4.88 -17.63
N LYS A 68 -15.44 5.70 -18.28
CA LYS A 68 -15.48 7.16 -18.09
C LYS A 68 -15.59 7.46 -16.58
N GLN A 69 -14.50 7.97 -16.02
CA GLN A 69 -14.30 8.05 -14.58
C GLN A 69 -13.90 9.49 -14.24
N HIS A 70 -14.77 10.16 -13.49
CA HIS A 70 -14.55 11.50 -12.95
C HIS A 70 -13.94 11.41 -11.55
N ASP A 71 -13.32 12.52 -11.15
CA ASP A 71 -12.90 12.82 -9.78
C ASP A 71 -11.72 11.99 -9.26
N TYR A 72 -10.84 11.53 -10.14
CA TYR A 72 -9.53 11.05 -9.72
C TYR A 72 -8.56 12.21 -9.64
N LEU A 73 -7.77 12.26 -8.56
CA LEU A 73 -6.65 13.19 -8.46
C LEU A 73 -5.58 12.81 -9.49
N MET A 74 -5.32 13.71 -10.43
CA MET A 74 -4.33 13.60 -11.49
C MET A 74 -3.09 14.39 -11.13
N ILE A 75 -1.92 13.83 -11.43
CA ILE A 75 -0.62 14.46 -11.30
C ILE A 75 -0.03 14.59 -12.71
N TYR A 76 0.51 15.75 -13.03
CA TYR A 76 1.19 15.94 -14.30
C TYR A 76 2.63 15.42 -14.22
N GLU A 77 2.94 14.41 -15.02
CA GLU A 77 4.31 13.92 -15.17
C GLU A 77 5.00 14.67 -16.31
N TYR A 78 5.95 15.54 -15.95
CA TYR A 78 6.62 16.40 -16.93
C TYR A 78 7.46 15.61 -17.94
N MET A 79 8.20 14.58 -17.49
CA MET A 79 9.06 13.76 -18.34
C MET A 79 8.27 13.06 -19.45
N ALA A 80 7.06 12.59 -19.10
CA ALA A 80 6.16 11.87 -19.99
C ALA A 80 5.18 12.80 -20.74
N ASP A 81 5.15 14.08 -20.41
CA ASP A 81 4.17 15.07 -20.88
C ASP A 81 2.71 14.55 -20.80
N SER A 82 2.36 13.95 -19.66
CA SER A 82 1.06 13.30 -19.50
C SER A 82 0.47 13.49 -18.11
N TRP A 83 -0.86 13.55 -18.05
CA TRP A 83 -1.59 13.52 -16.78
C TRP A 83 -1.83 12.08 -16.38
N VAL A 84 -1.25 11.68 -15.26
CA VAL A 84 -1.37 10.33 -14.73
C VAL A 84 -2.23 10.37 -13.47
N PRO A 85 -3.23 9.47 -13.32
CA PRO A 85 -3.95 9.39 -12.08
C PRO A 85 -2.99 9.04 -10.94
N SER A 86 -3.04 9.78 -9.84
CA SER A 86 -2.18 9.55 -8.67
C SER A 86 -2.24 8.11 -8.14
N HIS A 87 -3.39 7.43 -8.24
CA HIS A 87 -3.50 6.01 -7.88
C HIS A 87 -2.71 5.06 -8.80
N VAL A 88 -2.43 5.45 -10.05
CA VAL A 88 -1.55 4.68 -10.94
C VAL A 88 -0.10 4.80 -10.47
N LEU A 89 0.31 5.99 -10.03
CA LEU A 89 1.65 6.20 -9.45
C LEU A 89 1.83 5.44 -8.14
N ALA A 90 0.80 5.44 -7.28
CA ALA A 90 0.81 4.65 -6.06
C ALA A 90 0.83 3.13 -6.34
N ASP A 91 0.14 2.65 -7.38
CA ASP A 91 0.20 1.27 -7.84
C ASP A 91 1.57 0.90 -8.43
N GLU A 92 2.18 1.80 -9.20
CA GLU A 92 3.54 1.61 -9.74
C GLU A 92 4.59 1.59 -8.63
N TRP A 93 4.44 2.44 -7.63
CA TRP A 93 5.26 2.40 -6.43
C TRP A 93 5.16 1.03 -5.73
N ASN A 94 3.95 0.48 -5.56
CA ASN A 94 3.76 -0.87 -5.00
C ASN A 94 4.46 -1.96 -5.83
N ILE A 95 4.47 -1.83 -7.17
CA ILE A 95 5.15 -2.78 -8.06
C ILE A 95 6.67 -2.69 -7.92
N VAL A 96 7.22 -1.48 -7.94
CA VAL A 96 8.67 -1.24 -7.85
C VAL A 96 9.22 -1.71 -6.50
N ASN A 97 8.46 -1.52 -5.43
CA ASN A 97 8.85 -1.93 -4.07
C ASN A 97 8.44 -3.38 -3.73
N GLY A 98 7.99 -4.17 -4.72
CA GLY A 98 7.71 -5.59 -4.54
C GLY A 98 6.52 -5.93 -3.64
N ILE A 99 5.66 -4.95 -3.29
CA ILE A 99 4.46 -5.16 -2.46
C ILE A 99 3.52 -6.15 -3.12
N TYR A 100 3.36 -6.04 -4.43
CA TYR A 100 2.76 -7.07 -5.27
C TYR A 100 3.30 -6.99 -6.69
N ASN A 101 3.30 -8.11 -7.38
CA ASN A 101 3.72 -8.16 -8.78
C ASN A 101 2.62 -7.67 -9.71
N ARG A 102 2.99 -7.16 -10.90
CA ARG A 102 2.03 -6.81 -11.96
C ARG A 102 1.09 -7.98 -12.34
N SER A 103 1.53 -9.22 -12.13
CA SER A 103 0.77 -10.44 -12.35
C SER A 103 -0.37 -10.67 -11.34
N ALA A 104 -0.37 -9.99 -10.19
CA ALA A 104 -1.39 -10.15 -9.16
C ALA A 104 -2.80 -9.73 -9.62
N GLY A 105 -2.91 -8.88 -10.64
CA GLY A 105 -4.20 -8.46 -11.15
C GLY A 105 -4.13 -7.34 -12.19
N ARG A 106 -5.17 -7.27 -13.03
CA ARG A 106 -5.32 -6.22 -14.06
C ARG A 106 -6.13 -5.02 -13.57
N VAL A 107 -6.87 -5.15 -12.48
CA VAL A 107 -7.74 -4.09 -11.95
C VAL A 107 -7.11 -3.50 -10.71
N ARG A 108 -6.93 -2.17 -10.70
CA ARG A 108 -6.57 -1.40 -9.50
C ARG A 108 -7.83 -1.07 -8.73
N HIS A 109 -7.85 -1.35 -7.44
CA HIS A 109 -9.02 -1.14 -6.60
C HIS A 109 -8.63 -0.52 -5.26
N HIS A 110 -9.33 0.54 -4.89
CA HIS A 110 -9.25 1.16 -3.57
C HIS A 110 -10.04 0.31 -2.56
N ARG A 111 -9.37 -0.24 -1.54
CA ARG A 111 -9.98 -1.13 -0.53
C ARG A 111 -11.16 -0.45 0.18
N ASP A 112 -11.05 0.84 0.45
CA ASP A 112 -12.06 1.68 1.10
C ASP A 112 -13.09 2.29 0.12
N PHE A 113 -12.96 2.04 -1.19
CA PHE A 113 -13.77 2.60 -2.27
C PHE A 113 -13.67 4.13 -2.43
N ASN A 114 -12.75 4.79 -1.71
CA ASN A 114 -12.49 6.22 -1.82
C ASN A 114 -11.40 6.50 -2.86
N LYS A 115 -11.82 7.05 -4.01
CA LYS A 115 -10.94 7.35 -5.16
C LYS A 115 -9.86 8.40 -4.88
N LEU A 116 -10.03 9.19 -3.81
CA LEU A 116 -9.07 10.22 -3.41
C LEU A 116 -8.06 9.70 -2.39
N ASN A 117 -8.34 8.54 -1.77
CA ASN A 117 -7.41 7.89 -0.86
C ASN A 117 -6.38 7.06 -1.64
N ASN A 118 -5.40 7.73 -2.23
CA ASN A 118 -4.37 7.11 -3.04
C ASN A 118 -3.18 6.60 -2.22
N ASN A 119 -3.40 6.28 -0.93
CA ASN A 119 -2.41 5.58 -0.13
C ASN A 119 -2.09 4.23 -0.81
N PRO A 120 -0.82 3.90 -1.10
CA PRO A 120 -0.45 2.63 -1.72
C PRO A 120 -1.02 1.40 -1.01
N GLU A 121 -1.19 1.42 0.31
CA GLU A 121 -1.81 0.31 1.07
C GLU A 121 -3.30 0.14 0.82
N ASN A 122 -3.98 1.25 0.51
CA ASN A 122 -5.38 1.23 0.12
C ASN A 122 -5.57 0.74 -1.31
N LEU A 123 -4.49 0.59 -2.09
CA LEU A 123 -4.55 0.08 -3.46
C LEU A 123 -4.18 -1.38 -3.51
N VAL A 124 -5.02 -2.15 -4.21
CA VAL A 124 -4.75 -3.55 -4.51
C VAL A 124 -4.94 -3.83 -5.99
N ARG A 125 -4.13 -4.75 -6.50
CA ARG A 125 -4.39 -5.38 -7.80
C ARG A 125 -5.18 -6.63 -7.60
N LEU A 126 -6.31 -6.69 -8.30
CA LEU A 126 -7.22 -7.82 -8.28
C LEU A 126 -7.39 -8.37 -9.70
N SER A 127 -7.60 -9.67 -9.80
CA SER A 127 -8.19 -10.21 -11.00
C SER A 127 -9.60 -9.63 -11.19
N TRP A 128 -10.05 -9.64 -12.44
CA TRP A 128 -11.37 -9.09 -12.76
C TRP A 128 -12.51 -9.87 -12.07
N GLY A 129 -12.29 -11.17 -11.80
CA GLY A 129 -13.22 -12.02 -11.04
C GLY A 129 -13.29 -11.66 -9.56
N GLU A 130 -12.15 -11.46 -8.90
CA GLU A 130 -12.09 -11.09 -7.49
C GLU A 130 -12.70 -9.72 -7.23
N HIS A 131 -12.37 -8.74 -8.07
CA HIS A 131 -12.97 -7.41 -8.00
C HIS A 131 -14.50 -7.49 -8.12
N ARG A 132 -15.01 -8.26 -9.10
CA ARG A 132 -16.46 -8.49 -9.21
C ARG A 132 -17.05 -9.15 -7.96
N ASN A 133 -16.37 -10.13 -7.38
CA ASN A 133 -16.84 -10.82 -6.18
C ASN A 133 -16.92 -9.90 -4.96
N ILE A 134 -15.95 -9.00 -4.78
CA ILE A 134 -15.98 -8.00 -3.69
C ILE A 134 -17.20 -7.10 -3.83
N HIS A 135 -17.42 -6.52 -5.02
CA HIS A 135 -18.58 -5.67 -5.26
C HIS A 135 -19.90 -6.44 -5.15
N ALA A 136 -19.93 -7.70 -5.59
CA ALA A 136 -21.10 -8.57 -5.45
C ALA A 136 -21.42 -8.86 -3.99
N LYS A 137 -20.41 -9.19 -3.16
CA LYS A 137 -20.56 -9.42 -1.72
C LYS A 137 -21.02 -8.16 -0.98
N LEU A 138 -20.44 -7.01 -1.26
CA LEU A 138 -20.84 -5.72 -0.68
C LEU A 138 -22.29 -5.39 -1.04
N THR A 139 -22.66 -5.56 -2.32
CA THR A 139 -24.03 -5.34 -2.79
C THR A 139 -25.01 -6.32 -2.13
N ALA A 140 -24.63 -7.60 -1.99
CA ALA A 140 -25.46 -8.63 -1.37
C ALA A 140 -25.60 -8.44 0.15
N SER A 141 -24.57 -7.91 0.82
CA SER A 141 -24.62 -7.53 2.24
C SER A 141 -25.59 -6.36 2.43
N LYS A 142 -25.42 -5.26 1.69
CA LYS A 142 -26.35 -4.12 1.71
C LYS A 142 -27.78 -4.53 1.37
N HIS A 143 -27.97 -5.44 0.42
CA HIS A 143 -29.30 -5.96 0.09
C HIS A 143 -29.91 -6.81 1.22
N ARG A 144 -29.12 -7.41 2.11
CA ARG A 144 -29.62 -8.20 3.24
C ARG A 144 -29.90 -7.34 4.48
N SER A 145 -28.98 -6.44 4.82
CA SER A 145 -29.00 -5.70 6.09
C SER A 145 -29.65 -4.32 6.03
N ASP A 146 -29.73 -3.69 4.85
CA ASP A 146 -30.26 -2.32 4.72
C ASP A 146 -31.64 -2.35 4.02
N GLU A 147 -32.68 -2.12 4.81
CA GLU A 147 -34.07 -2.07 4.33
C GLU A 147 -34.35 -0.83 3.46
N ASN A 148 -33.75 0.31 3.80
CA ASN A 148 -33.85 1.53 3.01
C ASN A 148 -33.15 1.38 1.65
N TYR A 149 -32.04 0.64 1.58
CA TYR A 149 -31.41 0.29 0.31
C TYR A 149 -32.32 -0.58 -0.57
N ARG A 150 -32.95 -1.62 -0.02
CA ARG A 150 -33.90 -2.46 -0.76
C ARG A 150 -35.09 -1.67 -1.29
N LYS A 151 -35.68 -0.80 -0.47
CA LYS A 151 -36.81 0.05 -0.84
C LYS A 151 -36.45 1.00 -1.99
N ARG A 152 -35.32 1.70 -1.89
CA ARG A 152 -34.78 2.56 -2.97
C ARG A 152 -34.52 1.78 -4.27
N LEU A 153 -34.01 0.55 -4.15
CA LEU A 153 -33.72 -0.30 -5.31
C LEU A 153 -35.00 -0.77 -6.02
N ALA A 154 -36.03 -1.16 -5.25
CA ALA A 154 -37.33 -1.57 -5.78
C ALA A 154 -38.04 -0.39 -6.47
N GLU A 155 -38.08 0.78 -5.82
CA GLU A 155 -38.62 2.02 -6.39
C GLU A 155 -37.86 2.47 -7.65
N GLY A 156 -36.53 2.28 -7.67
CA GLY A 156 -35.69 2.57 -8.83
C GLY A 156 -36.00 1.64 -10.01
N ARG A 157 -36.16 0.33 -9.76
CA ARG A 157 -36.53 -0.64 -10.81
C ARG A 157 -37.95 -0.40 -11.32
N ALA A 158 -38.90 -0.11 -10.44
CA ALA A 158 -40.27 0.21 -10.83
C ALA A 158 -40.31 1.44 -11.73
N ARG A 159 -39.59 2.52 -11.36
CA ARG A 159 -39.44 3.73 -12.19
C ARG A 159 -38.71 3.48 -13.51
N TYR A 160 -37.69 2.63 -13.51
CA TYR A 160 -36.94 2.30 -14.71
C TYR A 160 -37.79 1.52 -15.72
N TRP A 161 -38.54 0.51 -15.26
CA TRP A 161 -39.37 -0.33 -16.13
C TRP A 161 -40.75 0.25 -16.46
N SER A 162 -41.24 1.22 -15.68
CA SER A 162 -42.48 1.94 -16.01
C SER A 162 -42.32 2.80 -17.25
N SER A 163 -41.10 3.24 -17.57
CA SER A 163 -40.82 4.04 -18.77
C SER A 163 -40.99 3.22 -20.06
N PRO A 164 -41.91 3.62 -20.97
CA PRO A 164 -42.09 2.96 -22.27
C PRO A 164 -40.82 2.99 -23.13
N ASN A 165 -40.08 4.10 -23.09
CA ASN A 165 -38.83 4.27 -23.85
C ASN A 165 -37.73 3.33 -23.37
N VAL A 166 -37.68 3.05 -22.08
CA VAL A 166 -36.71 2.08 -21.51
C VAL A 166 -37.06 0.66 -21.95
N ARG A 167 -38.34 0.30 -21.95
CA ARG A 167 -38.79 -1.00 -22.45
C ARG A 167 -38.50 -1.18 -23.93
N GLU A 168 -38.79 -0.16 -24.73
CA GLU A 168 -38.54 -0.17 -26.17
C GLU A 168 -37.05 -0.21 -26.50
N SER A 169 -36.22 0.60 -25.82
CA SER A 169 -34.77 0.58 -25.99
C SER A 169 -34.13 -0.73 -25.51
N TYR A 170 -34.64 -1.32 -24.42
CA TYR A 170 -34.21 -2.63 -23.95
C TYR A 170 -34.57 -3.73 -24.96
N ALA A 171 -35.78 -3.71 -25.51
CA ALA A 171 -36.21 -4.63 -26.56
C ALA A 171 -35.33 -4.47 -27.81
N LYS A 172 -35.07 -3.23 -28.27
CA LYS A 172 -34.13 -2.93 -29.37
C LYS A 172 -32.73 -3.46 -29.09
N ARG A 173 -32.21 -3.26 -27.88
CA ARG A 173 -30.88 -3.76 -27.47
C ARG A 173 -30.82 -5.28 -27.41
N LEU A 174 -31.90 -5.93 -26.97
CA LEU A 174 -31.99 -7.39 -26.96
C LEU A 174 -32.01 -7.93 -28.40
N SER A 175 -32.79 -7.31 -29.28
CA SER A 175 -32.81 -7.62 -30.72
C SER A 175 -31.44 -7.40 -31.36
N GLN A 176 -30.75 -6.30 -31.05
CA GLN A 176 -29.39 -6.02 -31.53
C GLN A 176 -28.36 -7.01 -30.98
N LYS A 177 -28.46 -7.39 -29.71
CA LYS A 177 -27.57 -8.38 -29.09
C LYS A 177 -27.78 -9.76 -29.72
N ASN A 178 -29.04 -10.13 -29.97
CA ASN A 178 -29.38 -11.32 -30.74
C ASN A 178 -28.75 -11.24 -32.13
N LEU A 179 -28.95 -10.14 -32.87
CA LEU A 179 -28.26 -9.93 -34.16
C LEU A 179 -26.74 -10.11 -34.03
N SER A 180 -26.10 -9.54 -33.01
CA SER A 180 -24.66 -9.64 -32.80
C SER A 180 -24.20 -11.06 -32.47
N ASN A 181 -24.99 -11.80 -31.67
CA ASN A 181 -24.69 -13.18 -31.34
C ASN A 181 -24.83 -14.06 -32.59
N TRP A 182 -25.86 -13.81 -33.40
CA TRP A 182 -26.05 -14.44 -34.71
C TRP A 182 -24.99 -14.06 -35.75
N GLN A 183 -24.14 -13.05 -35.52
CA GLN A 183 -22.96 -12.78 -36.36
C GLN A 183 -21.76 -13.68 -35.98
N LYS A 184 -21.70 -14.19 -34.75
CA LYS A 184 -20.58 -15.03 -34.28
C LYS A 184 -20.67 -16.44 -34.88
N PRO A 185 -19.63 -16.97 -35.54
CA PRO A 185 -19.68 -18.28 -36.21
C PRO A 185 -19.98 -19.44 -35.25
N GLU A 186 -19.30 -19.48 -34.10
CA GLU A 186 -19.49 -20.55 -33.10
C GLU A 186 -20.87 -20.52 -32.45
N TYR A 187 -21.39 -19.33 -32.13
CA TYR A 187 -22.76 -19.20 -31.62
C TYR A 187 -23.80 -19.61 -32.66
N ARG A 188 -23.55 -19.30 -33.94
CA ARG A 188 -24.38 -19.78 -35.06
C ARG A 188 -24.32 -21.29 -35.21
N GLU A 189 -23.15 -21.91 -35.06
CA GLU A 189 -22.98 -23.38 -35.08
C GLU A 189 -23.78 -24.01 -33.94
N LYS A 190 -23.57 -23.53 -32.71
CA LYS A 190 -24.25 -24.01 -31.51
C LYS A 190 -25.77 -23.81 -31.58
N MET A 191 -26.23 -22.65 -32.02
CA MET A 191 -27.66 -22.39 -32.19
C MET A 191 -28.24 -23.14 -33.38
N ARG A 192 -27.47 -23.42 -34.43
CA ARG A 192 -27.91 -24.29 -35.53
C ARG A 192 -28.11 -25.72 -35.06
N GLU A 193 -27.20 -26.27 -34.26
CA GLU A 193 -27.39 -27.61 -33.66
C GLU A 193 -28.60 -27.63 -32.72
N PHE A 194 -28.68 -26.65 -31.81
CA PHE A 194 -29.79 -26.55 -30.84
C PHE A 194 -31.14 -26.39 -31.54
N LEU A 195 -31.26 -25.44 -32.47
CA LEU A 195 -32.50 -25.23 -33.22
C LEU A 195 -32.77 -26.34 -34.23
N SER A 196 -31.74 -27.00 -34.78
CA SER A 196 -31.95 -28.20 -35.61
C SER A 196 -32.55 -29.31 -34.78
N ARG A 197 -32.05 -29.55 -33.56
CA ARG A 197 -32.61 -30.54 -32.65
C ARG A 197 -34.05 -30.18 -32.25
N VAL A 198 -34.29 -28.96 -31.77
CA VAL A 198 -35.63 -28.49 -31.38
C VAL A 198 -36.61 -28.52 -32.56
N ASN A 199 -36.19 -28.12 -33.76
CA ASN A 199 -37.04 -28.19 -34.94
C ASN A 199 -37.28 -29.63 -35.41
N LYS A 200 -36.31 -30.55 -35.25
CA LYS A 200 -36.52 -31.97 -35.55
C LYS A 200 -37.52 -32.59 -34.58
N GLU A 201 -37.36 -32.34 -33.29
CA GLU A 201 -38.31 -32.76 -32.24
C GLU A 201 -39.72 -32.18 -32.50
N TYR A 202 -39.80 -30.90 -32.86
CA TYR A 202 -41.07 -30.25 -33.20
C TYR A 202 -41.71 -30.80 -34.48
N ILE A 203 -40.92 -31.09 -35.53
CA ILE A 203 -41.43 -31.67 -36.78
C ILE A 203 -41.80 -33.15 -36.63
N GLU A 204 -41.14 -33.90 -35.74
CA GLU A 204 -41.56 -35.26 -35.37
C GLU A 204 -42.92 -35.25 -34.67
N GLN A 205 -43.15 -34.26 -33.79
CA GLN A 205 -44.44 -34.06 -33.12
C GLN A 205 -45.51 -33.47 -34.04
N HIS A 206 -45.12 -32.79 -35.12
CA HIS A 206 -46.01 -32.11 -36.08
C HIS A 206 -45.59 -32.38 -37.54
N PRO A 207 -45.80 -33.60 -38.07
CA PRO A 207 -45.32 -34.01 -39.41
C PRO A 207 -45.87 -33.15 -40.56
N GLU A 208 -47.07 -32.59 -40.38
CA GLU A 208 -47.75 -31.69 -41.33
C GLU A 208 -46.97 -30.40 -41.59
N LYS A 209 -46.19 -29.91 -40.60
CA LYS A 209 -45.39 -28.69 -40.71
C LYS A 209 -44.21 -28.82 -41.65
N ARG A 210 -43.74 -30.05 -41.93
CA ARG A 210 -42.65 -30.30 -42.87
C ARG A 210 -43.01 -29.87 -44.29
N LYS A 211 -44.26 -30.12 -44.72
CA LYS A 211 -44.75 -29.77 -46.05
C LYS A 211 -44.92 -28.25 -46.19
N GLU A 212 -45.48 -27.61 -45.17
CA GLU A 212 -45.68 -26.15 -45.10
C GLU A 212 -44.35 -25.37 -45.18
N TYR A 213 -43.30 -25.80 -44.45
CA TYR A 213 -42.01 -25.10 -44.47
C TYR A 213 -41.25 -25.25 -45.79
N GLY A 214 -41.34 -26.41 -46.46
CA GLY A 214 -40.70 -26.64 -47.76
C GLY A 214 -41.26 -25.75 -48.87
N GLU A 215 -42.59 -25.60 -48.91
CA GLU A 215 -43.26 -24.72 -49.87
C GLU A 215 -42.88 -23.25 -49.63
N ARG A 216 -42.87 -22.82 -48.36
CA ARG A 216 -42.57 -21.44 -47.98
C ARG A 216 -41.12 -21.01 -48.27
N ALA A 217 -40.15 -21.89 -48.04
CA ALA A 217 -38.73 -21.62 -48.32
C ALA A 217 -38.44 -21.48 -49.82
N SER A 218 -39.03 -22.36 -50.64
CA SER A 218 -38.90 -22.33 -52.11
C SER A 218 -39.48 -21.05 -52.71
N HIS A 219 -40.64 -20.61 -52.21
CA HIS A 219 -41.23 -19.33 -52.63
C HIS A 219 -40.39 -18.11 -52.23
N THR A 220 -39.76 -18.15 -51.04
CA THR A 220 -38.96 -17.03 -50.53
C THR A 220 -37.66 -16.84 -51.31
N LEU A 221 -36.96 -17.93 -51.65
CA LEU A 221 -35.71 -17.87 -52.41
C LEU A 221 -35.94 -17.44 -53.86
N ARG A 222 -36.96 -17.99 -54.53
CA ARG A 222 -37.32 -17.55 -55.89
C ARG A 222 -37.75 -16.09 -55.95
N ARG A 223 -38.26 -15.54 -54.85
CA ARG A 223 -38.61 -14.13 -54.73
C ARG A 223 -37.38 -13.24 -54.50
N LEU A 224 -36.49 -13.60 -53.58
CA LEU A 224 -35.30 -12.80 -53.26
C LEU A 224 -34.27 -12.78 -54.39
N TRP A 225 -34.15 -13.84 -55.18
CA TRP A 225 -33.15 -13.89 -56.27
C TRP A 225 -33.54 -13.11 -57.53
N LYS A 226 -34.83 -12.79 -57.65
CA LYS A 226 -35.33 -11.87 -58.68
C LYS A 226 -35.03 -10.41 -58.34
N ASP A 227 -34.61 -10.14 -57.11
CA ASP A 227 -34.28 -8.80 -56.66
C ASP A 227 -32.83 -8.42 -57.06
N SER A 228 -32.72 -7.52 -58.03
CA SER A 228 -31.45 -6.99 -58.49
C SER A 228 -30.70 -6.22 -57.39
N HIS A 229 -31.42 -5.63 -56.43
CA HIS A 229 -30.85 -4.97 -55.26
C HIS A 229 -30.13 -5.98 -54.35
N TYR A 230 -30.72 -7.15 -54.14
CA TYR A 230 -30.10 -8.20 -53.33
C TYR A 230 -28.79 -8.69 -53.97
N ARG A 231 -28.76 -8.86 -55.29
CA ARG A 231 -27.52 -9.22 -56.03
C ARG A 231 -26.45 -8.14 -55.93
N THR A 232 -26.82 -6.87 -56.12
CA THR A 232 -25.88 -5.73 -56.13
C THR A 232 -25.39 -5.37 -54.73
N LEU A 233 -26.23 -5.50 -53.69
CA LEU A 233 -25.86 -5.22 -52.31
C LEU A 233 -24.81 -6.20 -51.77
N PHE A 234 -24.88 -7.46 -52.19
CA PHE A 234 -23.83 -8.43 -51.89
C PHE A 234 -22.52 -8.08 -52.62
N HIS A 235 -22.60 -7.57 -53.84
CA HIS A 235 -21.44 -7.12 -54.61
C HIS A 235 -20.80 -5.84 -54.02
N GLY A 236 -21.61 -4.88 -53.56
CA GLY A 236 -21.15 -3.60 -53.00
C GLY A 236 -20.59 -3.67 -51.58
N LYS A 237 -21.00 -4.66 -50.77
CA LYS A 237 -20.40 -4.91 -49.45
C LYS A 237 -18.91 -5.25 -49.53
N ILE A 238 -18.47 -5.85 -50.64
CA ILE A 238 -17.06 -6.18 -50.89
C ILE A 238 -16.22 -4.90 -51.14
N MET A 239 -16.80 -3.86 -51.72
CA MET A 239 -16.08 -2.63 -52.13
C MET A 239 -15.99 -1.56 -51.02
N LYS A 240 -16.97 -1.48 -50.12
CA LYS A 240 -17.11 -0.36 -49.15
C LYS A 240 -16.13 -0.42 -47.96
N ALA A 241 -15.50 -1.55 -47.71
CA ALA A 241 -14.54 -1.72 -46.61
C ALA A 241 -13.25 -0.88 -46.77
N ASN A 242 -12.91 -0.46 -47.99
CA ASN A 242 -11.62 0.18 -48.29
C ASN A 242 -11.56 1.72 -48.12
N LYS A 243 -12.65 2.43 -47.76
CA LYS A 243 -12.74 3.90 -47.96
C LYS A 243 -12.99 4.83 -46.76
N SER A 244 -13.06 4.39 -45.49
CA SER A 244 -13.54 5.27 -44.39
C SER A 244 -12.64 5.37 -43.13
N ARG A 245 -11.80 6.42 -43.00
CA ARG A 245 -11.23 6.87 -41.70
C ARG A 245 -11.15 8.40 -41.60
N THR A 246 -11.81 9.02 -40.62
CA THR A 246 -11.87 10.48 -40.35
C THR A 246 -11.89 10.82 -38.84
N SER A 247 -10.78 10.59 -38.13
CA SER A 247 -10.41 11.30 -36.89
C SER A 247 -8.94 11.00 -36.59
N ASN A 248 -8.07 12.02 -36.66
CA ASN A 248 -6.66 11.77 -36.38
C ASN A 248 -5.93 13.01 -35.80
N LEU A 249 -5.71 13.03 -34.48
CA LEU A 249 -4.88 14.02 -33.77
C LEU A 249 -3.37 13.81 -33.99
N THR A 250 -2.99 12.86 -34.85
CA THR A 250 -1.59 12.59 -35.23
C THR A 250 -0.85 13.83 -35.76
N GLY A 251 -1.54 14.81 -36.36
CA GLY A 251 -0.91 16.01 -36.92
C GLY A 251 -0.21 16.91 -35.89
N LYS A 252 -0.88 17.24 -34.77
CA LYS A 252 -0.30 18.10 -33.70
C LYS A 252 0.84 17.38 -32.98
N SER A 253 0.69 16.07 -32.72
CA SER A 253 1.72 15.25 -32.07
C SER A 253 2.99 15.13 -32.91
N LYS A 254 2.86 14.92 -34.24
CA LYS A 254 4.01 14.91 -35.16
C LYS A 254 4.73 16.26 -35.19
N PHE A 255 3.99 17.37 -35.18
CA PHE A 255 4.56 18.72 -35.18
C PHE A 255 5.42 18.98 -33.92
N LEU A 256 4.87 18.70 -32.72
CA LEU A 256 5.59 18.87 -31.46
C LEU A 256 6.84 17.97 -31.37
N ARG A 257 6.78 16.74 -31.90
CA ARG A 257 7.93 15.83 -31.92
C ARG A 257 9.09 16.37 -32.75
N VAL A 258 8.82 16.97 -33.91
CA VAL A 258 9.85 17.62 -34.73
C VAL A 258 10.43 18.85 -34.00
N ALA A 259 9.57 19.66 -33.38
CA ALA A 259 10.01 20.85 -32.63
C ALA A 259 10.92 20.49 -31.45
N LYS A 260 10.61 19.41 -30.72
CA LYS A 260 11.44 18.89 -29.63
C LYS A 260 12.81 18.42 -30.14
N THR A 261 12.86 17.67 -31.24
CA THR A 261 14.12 17.21 -31.83
C THR A 261 14.98 18.36 -32.35
N ALA A 262 14.35 19.36 -32.98
CA ALA A 262 15.04 20.56 -33.44
C ALA A 262 15.71 21.31 -32.28
N LEU A 263 14.98 21.51 -31.18
CA LEU A 263 15.49 22.17 -29.97
C LEU A 263 16.64 21.39 -29.32
N GLN A 264 16.53 20.05 -29.24
CA GLN A 264 17.57 19.20 -28.66
C GLN A 264 18.88 19.18 -29.45
N LYS A 265 18.81 19.25 -30.78
CA LYS A 265 20.01 19.19 -31.63
C LYS A 265 20.72 20.52 -31.81
N SER A 266 19.95 21.61 -31.88
CA SER A 266 20.48 22.92 -32.26
C SER A 266 20.46 23.95 -31.12
N GLY A 267 19.87 23.62 -29.97
CA GLY A 267 19.71 24.54 -28.83
C GLY A 267 18.74 25.70 -29.08
N ARG A 268 18.21 25.86 -30.31
CA ARG A 268 17.32 26.95 -30.71
C ARG A 268 16.21 26.44 -31.63
N LEU A 269 14.97 26.78 -31.31
CA LEU A 269 13.81 26.47 -32.16
C LEU A 269 13.50 27.67 -33.07
N CYS A 270 13.70 27.51 -34.38
CA CYS A 270 13.27 28.44 -35.41
C CYS A 270 12.84 27.67 -36.67
N LYS A 271 12.34 28.38 -37.69
CA LYS A 271 11.85 27.76 -38.93
C LYS A 271 12.92 26.87 -39.57
N GLU A 272 14.16 27.33 -39.60
CA GLU A 272 15.29 26.66 -40.24
C GLU A 272 15.64 25.38 -39.50
N THR A 273 15.76 25.43 -38.16
CA THR A 273 16.10 24.26 -37.36
C THR A 273 14.96 23.24 -37.30
N TYR A 274 13.71 23.70 -37.32
CA TYR A 274 12.54 22.84 -37.40
C TYR A 274 12.47 22.09 -38.73
N GLU A 275 12.63 22.78 -39.88
CA GLU A 275 12.55 22.14 -41.19
C GLU A 275 13.73 21.19 -41.44
N ALA A 276 14.92 21.49 -40.92
CA ALA A 276 16.06 20.56 -40.94
C ALA A 276 15.77 19.27 -40.15
N ALA A 277 15.23 19.40 -38.93
CA ALA A 277 14.85 18.24 -38.11
C ALA A 277 13.64 17.49 -38.68
N ARG A 278 12.76 18.17 -39.42
CA ARG A 278 11.53 17.59 -40.00
C ARG A 278 11.84 16.48 -40.99
N GLY A 279 12.82 16.69 -41.87
CA GLY A 279 13.24 15.70 -42.86
C GLY A 279 13.89 14.46 -42.23
N GLU A 280 14.55 14.64 -41.09
CA GLU A 280 15.19 13.55 -40.38
C GLU A 280 14.21 12.73 -39.53
N VAL A 281 13.34 13.40 -38.76
CA VAL A 281 12.36 12.72 -37.89
C VAL A 281 11.30 11.99 -38.72
N TYR A 282 10.96 12.51 -39.91
CA TYR A 282 9.99 11.90 -40.81
C TYR A 282 10.48 11.87 -42.27
N PRO A 283 11.34 10.88 -42.65
CA PRO A 283 12.01 10.84 -43.96
C PRO A 283 11.11 10.57 -45.16
N TYR A 284 9.93 9.97 -44.98
CA TYR A 284 9.05 9.53 -46.08
C TYR A 284 7.70 10.30 -46.18
N GLY A 285 7.62 11.52 -45.61
CA GLY A 285 6.47 12.46 -45.69
C GLY A 285 5.22 12.04 -44.87
N HIS A 286 4.41 12.88 -44.21
CA HIS A 286 4.22 14.32 -44.16
C HIS A 286 4.06 14.75 -42.69
N ALA A 287 5.08 15.37 -42.11
CA ALA A 287 4.90 16.16 -40.87
C ALA A 287 4.43 17.56 -41.24
N THR A 288 3.65 18.22 -40.39
CA THR A 288 3.21 19.60 -40.62
C THR A 288 4.44 20.53 -40.70
N ASN A 289 4.49 21.38 -41.74
CA ASN A 289 5.57 22.36 -41.90
C ASN A 289 5.47 23.46 -40.83
N TRP A 290 6.55 24.21 -40.62
CA TRP A 290 6.62 25.22 -39.57
C TRP A 290 5.47 26.22 -39.66
N ALA A 291 5.29 26.86 -40.82
CA ALA A 291 4.27 27.88 -41.03
C ALA A 291 2.84 27.37 -40.79
N CYS A 292 2.51 26.17 -41.30
CA CYS A 292 1.18 25.58 -41.14
C CYS A 292 0.94 25.13 -39.70
N GLY A 293 1.95 24.64 -38.98
CA GLY A 293 1.75 24.18 -37.60
C GLY A 293 1.66 25.34 -36.61
N ILE A 294 2.44 26.40 -36.82
CA ILE A 294 2.36 27.65 -36.07
C ILE A 294 0.99 28.32 -36.26
N ALA A 295 0.53 28.48 -37.50
CA ALA A 295 -0.80 29.02 -37.80
C ALA A 295 -1.94 28.15 -37.24
N LYS A 296 -1.87 26.83 -37.45
CA LYS A 296 -2.96 25.90 -37.14
C LYS A 296 -3.10 25.57 -35.65
N TYR A 297 -1.99 25.55 -34.91
CA TYR A 297 -1.98 25.08 -33.53
C TYR A 297 -1.53 26.12 -32.50
N PHE A 298 -0.83 27.19 -32.91
CA PHE A 298 -0.19 28.14 -32.01
C PHE A 298 -0.43 29.62 -32.38
N GLN A 299 -1.51 29.91 -33.13
CA GLN A 299 -1.98 31.27 -33.43
C GLN A 299 -0.90 32.19 -34.00
N ASP A 300 -0.03 31.64 -34.84
CA ASP A 300 1.09 32.37 -35.44
C ASP A 300 2.20 32.87 -34.48
N ASP A 301 2.19 32.47 -33.20
CA ASP A 301 3.23 32.81 -32.22
C ASP A 301 4.22 31.65 -31.96
N PRO A 302 5.50 31.79 -32.36
CA PRO A 302 6.55 30.82 -32.08
C PRO A 302 6.87 30.61 -30.59
N ASN A 303 6.68 31.63 -29.75
CA ASN A 303 7.01 31.55 -28.32
C ASN A 303 6.04 30.63 -27.57
N LEU A 304 4.79 30.53 -28.02
CA LEU A 304 3.81 29.58 -27.47
C LEU A 304 4.23 28.13 -27.69
N VAL A 305 5.02 27.83 -28.74
CA VAL A 305 5.60 26.50 -28.92
C VAL A 305 6.64 26.21 -27.85
N LEU A 306 7.49 27.19 -27.52
CA LEU A 306 8.48 27.05 -26.43
C LEU A 306 7.79 26.94 -25.06
N GLN A 307 6.71 27.67 -24.83
CA GLN A 307 5.93 27.59 -23.60
C GLN A 307 5.24 26.22 -23.44
N GLU A 308 4.63 25.70 -24.52
CA GLU A 308 4.02 24.36 -24.57
C GLU A 308 5.08 23.26 -24.40
N LEU A 309 6.29 23.46 -24.92
CA LEU A 309 7.41 22.52 -24.79
C LEU A 309 8.08 22.54 -23.40
N ASN A 310 8.13 23.70 -22.72
CA ASN A 310 8.96 23.88 -21.51
C ASN A 310 8.20 23.78 -20.17
N LYS A 311 6.91 24.14 -20.09
CA LYS A 311 6.03 23.98 -18.91
C LYS A 311 6.74 24.13 -17.53
N ASN A 312 7.45 25.24 -17.31
CA ASN A 312 8.35 25.47 -16.17
C ASN A 312 7.86 26.63 -15.29
N HIS A 313 8.12 26.56 -13.97
CA HIS A 313 7.96 27.67 -13.03
C HIS A 313 9.31 28.13 -12.46
N LYS A 314 9.62 29.40 -12.68
CA LYS A 314 10.81 30.05 -12.14
C LYS A 314 10.50 30.74 -10.82
N VAL A 315 11.45 30.69 -9.89
CA VAL A 315 11.43 31.53 -8.70
C VAL A 315 11.55 33.00 -9.16
N ILE A 316 10.57 33.84 -8.84
CA ILE A 316 10.68 35.29 -9.04
C ILE A 316 11.51 35.89 -7.92
N CYS A 317 11.16 35.58 -6.67
CA CYS A 317 11.83 36.10 -5.50
C CYS A 317 11.63 35.20 -4.28
N VAL A 318 12.55 35.32 -3.33
CA VAL A 318 12.44 34.76 -1.99
C VAL A 318 12.47 35.93 -1.02
N GLU A 319 11.41 36.10 -0.25
CA GLU A 319 11.26 37.18 0.72
C GLU A 319 11.29 36.57 2.12
N THR A 320 12.06 37.17 3.03
CA THR A 320 11.95 36.81 4.45
C THR A 320 10.68 37.46 4.99
N LEU A 321 9.83 36.67 5.65
CA LEU A 321 8.63 37.20 6.29
C LEU A 321 8.96 37.65 7.71
N GLU A 322 8.36 38.77 8.13
CA GLU A 322 8.42 39.22 9.53
C GLU A 322 7.62 38.29 10.46
N GLU A 323 6.63 37.59 9.90
CA GLU A 323 5.80 36.59 10.58
C GLU A 323 6.63 35.36 10.96
N ARG A 324 6.41 34.88 12.19
CA ARG A 324 7.06 33.68 12.72
C ARG A 324 5.98 32.69 13.14
N GLU A 325 6.22 31.41 12.89
CA GLU A 325 5.25 30.36 13.20
C GLU A 325 5.89 29.21 13.96
N ASP A 326 5.07 28.56 14.76
CA ASP A 326 5.41 27.37 15.52
C ASP A 326 5.59 26.16 14.58
N VAL A 327 6.77 25.54 14.58
CA VAL A 327 7.13 24.39 13.73
C VAL A 327 7.07 23.12 14.56
N TYR A 328 6.48 22.08 13.99
CA TYR A 328 6.26 20.80 14.66
C TYR A 328 7.04 19.67 13.96
N ASP A 329 7.67 18.80 14.73
CA ASP A 329 8.44 17.63 14.23
C ASP A 329 7.85 16.33 14.80
N LEU A 330 8.10 15.22 14.10
CA LEU A 330 7.52 13.91 14.38
C LEU A 330 8.52 12.92 15.02
N THR A 331 9.79 13.29 15.24
CA THR A 331 10.83 12.43 15.84
C THR A 331 11.57 13.10 17.02
N ILE A 332 12.06 12.30 17.97
CA ILE A 332 12.75 12.76 19.20
C ILE A 332 14.03 11.94 19.43
N ASP A 333 15.17 12.63 19.53
CA ASP A 333 16.44 12.04 19.95
C ASP A 333 16.48 11.84 21.47
N GLY A 334 16.91 10.64 21.93
CA GLY A 334 17.26 10.37 23.34
C GLY A 334 16.31 9.47 24.14
N THR A 335 15.13 9.11 23.62
CA THR A 335 14.13 8.30 24.36
C THR A 335 13.72 6.99 23.65
N HIS A 336 14.51 6.51 22.68
CA HIS A 336 14.17 5.29 21.92
C HIS A 336 14.69 4.00 22.60
N ASN A 337 13.80 3.01 22.75
CA ASN A 337 14.09 1.63 23.15
C ASN A 337 15.12 0.95 22.24
N PHE A 338 15.94 0.02 22.74
CA PHE A 338 17.04 -0.65 22.00
C PHE A 338 16.64 -1.14 20.59
N ALA A 339 15.56 -1.90 20.46
CA ALA A 339 15.11 -2.41 19.16
C ALA A 339 14.48 -1.35 18.23
N LEU A 340 13.91 -0.30 18.81
CA LEU A 340 13.36 0.87 18.11
C LEU A 340 14.52 1.79 17.64
N ALA A 341 15.58 1.90 18.45
CA ALA A 341 16.81 2.62 18.17
C ALA A 341 17.64 1.91 17.07
N MET A 342 17.59 0.59 16.99
CA MET A 342 18.20 -0.21 15.90
C MET A 342 17.47 -0.06 14.55
N GLY A 343 16.31 0.61 14.50
CA GLY A 343 15.46 0.68 13.30
C GLY A 343 14.76 -0.64 12.96
N VAL A 344 14.74 -1.61 13.88
CA VAL A 344 14.15 -2.95 13.68
C VAL A 344 12.63 -2.90 13.84
N PHE A 345 12.11 -1.95 14.60
CA PHE A 345 10.67 -1.69 14.69
C PHE A 345 10.30 -0.39 14.00
N VAL A 346 9.39 -0.51 13.04
CA VAL A 346 8.64 0.57 12.43
C VAL A 346 7.90 1.34 13.54
N HIS A 347 7.90 2.67 13.49
CA HIS A 347 7.24 3.57 14.45
C HIS A 347 5.71 3.32 14.49
N ASN A 348 5.29 2.28 15.19
CA ASN A 348 3.89 1.91 15.36
C ASN A 348 3.42 2.25 16.78
N SER A 349 2.14 2.61 16.88
CA SER A 349 1.47 2.73 18.18
C SER A 349 1.19 1.32 18.74
N VAL A 350 1.15 1.21 20.08
CA VAL A 350 0.62 0.03 20.79
C VAL A 350 -0.86 -0.24 20.43
N ASP A 351 -1.53 0.76 19.87
CA ASP A 351 -2.89 0.66 19.32
C ASP A 351 -2.97 -0.06 17.97
N GLY A 352 -1.82 -0.40 17.38
CA GLY A 352 -1.74 -1.06 16.07
C GLY A 352 -2.01 -0.13 14.89
N ASP A 353 -1.86 1.18 15.09
CA ASP A 353 -1.87 2.14 13.99
C ASP A 353 -0.63 1.93 13.11
N ASN A 354 -0.85 1.91 11.79
CA ASN A 354 0.25 1.84 10.82
C ASN A 354 1.13 3.10 10.93
N ALA A 355 2.44 2.91 10.83
CA ALA A 355 3.38 4.01 10.74
C ALA A 355 3.16 4.92 9.52
N ALA A 356 3.79 6.10 9.58
CA ALA A 356 3.87 6.98 8.43
C ALA A 356 4.64 6.32 7.27
N ALA A 357 4.24 6.64 6.04
CA ALA A 357 4.90 6.13 4.85
C ALA A 357 6.38 6.56 4.81
N MET A 358 7.27 5.71 4.27
CA MET A 358 8.72 5.89 4.30
C MET A 358 9.23 7.24 3.77
N ARG A 359 8.47 7.91 2.89
CA ARG A 359 8.77 9.25 2.36
C ARG A 359 8.70 10.37 3.41
N TYR A 360 8.08 10.11 4.56
CA TYR A 360 7.95 11.03 5.69
C TYR A 360 8.85 10.66 6.87
N THR A 361 9.49 9.49 6.81
CA THR A 361 10.31 8.98 7.90
C THR A 361 11.77 9.00 7.48
N GLU A 362 12.63 9.46 8.38
CA GLU A 362 14.08 9.33 8.24
C GLU A 362 14.55 8.27 9.24
N CYS A 363 15.54 7.45 8.84
CA CYS A 363 16.12 6.46 9.73
C CYS A 363 17.64 6.55 9.72
N ARG A 364 18.24 6.21 10.86
CA ARG A 364 19.69 6.03 11.02
C ARG A 364 19.93 4.91 12.02
N MET A 365 21.09 4.28 11.92
CA MET A 365 21.54 3.33 12.93
C MET A 365 21.71 4.05 14.28
N SER A 366 21.22 3.43 15.36
CA SER A 366 21.59 3.87 16.71
C SER A 366 23.06 3.58 17.00
N LYS A 367 23.59 4.25 18.02
CA LYS A 367 24.96 4.03 18.49
C LYS A 367 25.25 2.54 18.77
N ILE A 368 24.30 1.84 19.37
CA ILE A 368 24.47 0.45 19.75
C ILE A 368 24.32 -0.52 18.56
N ALA A 369 23.68 -0.10 17.46
CA ALA A 369 23.74 -0.82 16.20
C ALA A 369 25.15 -0.88 15.64
N GLY A 370 25.91 0.19 15.83
CA GLY A 370 27.33 0.23 15.52
C GLY A 370 28.11 -0.89 16.22
N GLU A 371 27.76 -1.26 17.44
CA GLU A 371 28.40 -2.37 18.17
C GLU A 371 28.09 -3.75 17.57
N LEU A 372 27.01 -3.90 16.79
CA LEU A 372 26.76 -5.14 16.06
C LEU A 372 27.67 -5.29 14.83
N LEU A 373 28.06 -4.16 14.23
CA LEU A 373 28.88 -4.07 13.02
C LEU A 373 30.35 -3.77 13.31
N ALA A 374 30.72 -3.55 14.58
CA ALA A 374 32.06 -3.18 14.96
C ALA A 374 33.09 -4.21 14.46
N ASP A 375 34.16 -3.71 13.84
CA ASP A 375 35.27 -4.51 13.28
C ASP A 375 34.90 -5.38 12.07
N ILE A 376 33.77 -5.13 11.39
CA ILE A 376 33.37 -5.87 10.18
C ILE A 376 34.32 -5.64 8.99
N ASP A 377 34.99 -4.49 8.96
CA ASP A 377 35.96 -4.07 7.95
C ASP A 377 37.34 -4.75 8.08
N LYS A 378 37.57 -5.48 9.18
CA LYS A 378 38.85 -6.15 9.49
C LYS A 378 38.85 -7.64 9.14
N GLU A 379 38.03 -8.05 8.17
CA GLU A 379 37.93 -9.46 7.73
C GLU A 379 37.58 -10.45 8.86
N THR A 380 36.82 -9.99 9.85
CA THR A 380 36.47 -10.75 11.06
C THR A 380 35.38 -11.81 10.86
N VAL A 381 34.65 -11.72 9.75
CA VAL A 381 33.55 -12.63 9.37
C VAL A 381 33.65 -13.01 7.90
N ASP A 382 33.02 -14.12 7.53
CA ASP A 382 33.00 -14.59 6.13
C ASP A 382 31.92 -13.88 5.33
N PHE A 383 32.28 -13.52 4.09
CA PHE A 383 31.38 -12.87 3.14
C PHE A 383 31.01 -13.83 2.00
N THR A 384 29.75 -13.81 1.59
CA THR A 384 29.23 -14.52 0.42
C THR A 384 28.83 -13.54 -0.68
N ASP A 385 28.70 -14.02 -1.91
CA ASP A 385 28.07 -13.24 -2.97
C ASP A 385 26.59 -13.00 -2.65
N ASN A 386 26.10 -11.80 -2.97
CA ASN A 386 24.70 -11.48 -2.97
C ASN A 386 23.96 -12.18 -4.13
N PHE A 387 22.64 -12.02 -4.20
CA PHE A 387 21.79 -12.79 -5.13
C PHE A 387 22.15 -12.69 -6.62
N ASP A 388 22.76 -11.59 -7.07
CA ASP A 388 23.19 -11.36 -8.46
C ASP A 388 24.72 -11.39 -8.64
N ALA A 389 25.46 -11.76 -7.58
CA ALA A 389 26.91 -11.82 -7.53
C ALA A 389 27.63 -10.52 -7.92
N THR A 390 26.99 -9.37 -7.67
CA THR A 390 27.59 -8.05 -7.89
C THR A 390 28.25 -7.46 -6.64
N LEU A 391 27.80 -7.88 -5.46
CA LEU A 391 28.27 -7.41 -4.16
C LEU A 391 28.53 -8.59 -3.23
N LYS A 392 29.36 -8.35 -2.22
CA LYS A 392 29.59 -9.29 -1.12
C LYS A 392 28.74 -8.87 0.09
N GLU A 393 28.16 -9.85 0.77
CA GLU A 393 27.41 -9.66 2.01
C GLU A 393 27.92 -10.58 3.13
N PRO A 394 27.95 -10.12 4.39
CA PRO A 394 28.43 -10.93 5.50
C PRO A 394 27.43 -12.05 5.82
N THR A 395 27.93 -13.26 6.06
CA THR A 395 27.08 -14.40 6.45
C THR A 395 26.57 -14.29 7.90
N VAL A 396 27.34 -13.63 8.76
CA VAL A 396 27.03 -13.31 10.16
C VAL A 396 27.65 -11.96 10.52
N LEU A 397 27.09 -11.27 11.51
CA LEU A 397 27.66 -10.02 12.01
C LEU A 397 28.69 -10.29 13.13
N PRO A 398 29.76 -9.48 13.24
CA PRO A 398 30.79 -9.68 14.27
C PRO A 398 30.23 -9.54 15.70
N SER A 399 29.16 -8.76 15.85
CA SER A 399 28.30 -8.59 17.04
C SER A 399 28.99 -8.66 18.40
N ARG A 400 29.14 -7.51 19.09
CA ARG A 400 29.64 -7.51 20.47
C ARG A 400 28.59 -7.88 21.54
N ILE A 401 27.33 -8.04 21.14
CA ILE A 401 26.18 -8.21 22.04
C ILE A 401 25.47 -9.54 21.71
N PRO A 402 24.98 -10.30 22.70
CA PRO A 402 24.18 -11.51 22.47
C PRO A 402 22.76 -11.17 21.97
N ASN A 403 22.67 -10.61 20.77
CA ASN A 403 21.45 -10.00 20.22
C ASN A 403 20.25 -10.95 20.15
N LEU A 404 20.49 -12.24 19.88
CA LEU A 404 19.44 -13.28 19.84
C LEU A 404 18.69 -13.38 21.17
N LEU A 405 19.40 -13.26 22.30
CA LEU A 405 18.80 -13.35 23.64
C LEU A 405 18.18 -12.01 24.05
N VAL A 406 18.87 -10.90 23.78
CA VAL A 406 18.45 -9.56 24.18
C VAL A 406 17.16 -9.14 23.47
N ASN A 407 17.10 -9.28 22.14
CA ASN A 407 15.92 -8.89 21.36
C ASN A 407 14.89 -10.03 21.22
N GLY A 408 15.34 -11.28 21.33
CA GLY A 408 14.51 -12.42 20.98
C GLY A 408 14.31 -12.56 19.48
N SER A 409 13.41 -13.46 19.10
CA SER A 409 13.05 -13.74 17.71
C SER A 409 11.73 -14.52 17.68
N SER A 410 10.90 -14.25 16.69
CA SER A 410 9.68 -15.03 16.44
C SER A 410 9.60 -15.35 14.96
N GLY A 411 9.36 -16.61 14.61
CA GLY A 411 9.38 -17.05 13.23
C GLY A 411 8.78 -18.44 13.03
N ILE A 412 8.16 -18.64 11.87
CA ILE A 412 7.57 -19.91 11.47
C ILE A 412 8.19 -20.31 10.12
N ALA A 413 8.78 -21.49 10.07
CA ALA A 413 9.31 -22.10 8.84
C ALA A 413 8.60 -23.44 8.58
N VAL A 414 8.96 -24.12 7.49
CA VAL A 414 8.34 -25.40 7.13
C VAL A 414 8.65 -26.45 8.20
N GLY A 415 7.64 -26.84 8.97
CA GLY A 415 7.74 -27.87 10.00
C GLY A 415 8.39 -27.44 11.32
N MET A 416 8.68 -26.15 11.52
CA MET A 416 9.32 -25.65 12.73
C MET A 416 8.86 -24.23 13.08
N ALA A 417 8.92 -23.90 14.37
CA ALA A 417 8.64 -22.56 14.88
C ALA A 417 9.70 -22.18 15.92
N THR A 418 9.98 -20.88 16.00
CA THR A 418 10.83 -20.28 17.04
C THR A 418 10.07 -19.13 17.67
N ASN A 419 10.19 -18.99 18.99
CA ASN A 419 9.62 -17.89 19.75
C ASN A 419 10.46 -17.68 21.01
N ILE A 420 11.45 -16.79 20.89
CA ILE A 420 12.44 -16.45 21.91
C ILE A 420 12.05 -15.09 22.48
N PRO A 421 11.78 -14.97 23.79
CA PRO A 421 11.41 -13.69 24.38
C PRO A 421 12.66 -12.80 24.57
N PRO A 422 12.49 -11.46 24.62
CA PRO A 422 13.58 -10.52 24.91
C PRO A 422 14.06 -10.64 26.37
N HIS A 423 15.30 -10.22 26.61
CA HIS A 423 15.94 -10.23 27.92
C HIS A 423 16.71 -8.94 28.17
N ASN A 424 16.94 -8.66 29.45
CA ASN A 424 17.72 -7.49 29.85
C ASN A 424 19.18 -7.62 29.38
N LEU A 425 19.71 -6.56 28.77
CA LEU A 425 21.07 -6.54 28.23
C LEU A 425 22.12 -6.79 29.33
N SER A 426 21.98 -6.14 30.49
CA SER A 426 22.96 -6.26 31.58
C SER A 426 22.96 -7.68 32.13
N GLU A 427 21.78 -8.25 32.40
CA GLU A 427 21.67 -9.64 32.86
C GLU A 427 22.24 -10.64 31.85
N ALA A 428 21.98 -10.44 30.56
CA ALA A 428 22.52 -11.29 29.50
C ALA A 428 24.05 -11.23 29.42
N ILE A 429 24.66 -10.05 29.60
CA ILE A 429 26.11 -9.87 29.64
C ILE A 429 26.70 -10.48 30.90
N ASP A 430 26.10 -10.28 32.07
CA ASP A 430 26.55 -10.88 33.33
C ASP A 430 26.56 -12.41 33.24
N GLY A 431 25.52 -13.00 32.64
CA GLY A 431 25.47 -14.44 32.37
C GLY A 431 26.53 -14.91 31.37
N ALA A 432 26.86 -14.11 30.35
CA ALA A 432 27.95 -14.40 29.42
C ALA A 432 29.33 -14.34 30.12
N VAL A 433 29.55 -13.33 30.96
CA VAL A 433 30.79 -13.20 31.77
C VAL A 433 30.94 -14.37 32.72
N LEU A 434 29.87 -14.81 33.38
CA LEU A 434 29.90 -16.00 34.24
C LEU A 434 30.39 -17.23 33.46
N LEU A 435 29.98 -17.42 32.21
CA LEU A 435 30.42 -18.55 31.38
C LEU A 435 31.86 -18.43 30.87
N ILE A 436 32.42 -17.23 30.82
CA ILE A 436 33.85 -17.03 30.55
C ILE A 436 34.67 -17.53 31.75
N ASP A 437 34.27 -17.14 32.97
CA ASP A 437 35.00 -17.51 34.20
C ASP A 437 34.73 -18.97 34.62
N LYS A 438 33.50 -19.46 34.38
CA LYS A 438 33.04 -20.80 34.74
C LYS A 438 32.24 -21.43 33.58
N PRO A 439 32.90 -22.01 32.57
CA PRO A 439 32.23 -22.63 31.41
C PRO A 439 31.25 -23.76 31.78
N ASP A 440 31.50 -24.45 32.89
CA ASP A 440 30.67 -25.54 33.40
C ASP A 440 29.50 -25.07 34.27
N ALA A 441 29.26 -23.76 34.37
CA ALA A 441 28.14 -23.21 35.13
C ALA A 441 26.82 -23.86 34.73
N THR A 442 25.99 -24.12 35.73
CA THR A 442 24.66 -24.73 35.55
C THR A 442 23.63 -23.65 35.17
N VAL A 443 22.50 -24.07 34.61
CA VAL A 443 21.38 -23.13 34.32
C VAL A 443 20.89 -22.44 35.60
N GLN A 444 20.93 -23.12 36.75
CA GLN A 444 20.53 -22.56 38.03
C GLN A 444 21.46 -21.42 38.48
N GLU A 445 22.77 -21.54 38.22
CA GLU A 445 23.74 -20.48 38.48
C GLU A 445 23.56 -19.32 37.51
N LEU A 446 23.31 -19.60 36.22
CA LEU A 446 22.99 -18.56 35.23
C LEU A 446 21.73 -17.77 35.60
N MET A 447 20.72 -18.44 36.17
CA MET A 447 19.47 -17.81 36.60
C MET A 447 19.61 -16.86 37.81
N GLN A 448 20.76 -16.87 38.49
CA GLN A 448 21.05 -15.86 39.52
C GLN A 448 21.32 -14.49 38.89
N PHE A 449 21.83 -14.47 37.67
CA PHE A 449 22.10 -13.28 36.87
C PHE A 449 20.95 -12.98 35.91
N ILE A 450 20.51 -13.98 35.14
CA ILE A 450 19.40 -13.88 34.18
C ILE A 450 18.12 -14.39 34.83
N LYS A 451 17.35 -13.48 35.43
CA LYS A 451 16.20 -13.86 36.27
C LYS A 451 15.02 -14.37 35.45
N GLY A 452 14.90 -13.86 34.22
CA GLY A 452 13.80 -14.17 33.33
C GLY A 452 13.79 -13.26 32.10
N PRO A 453 12.78 -13.41 31.23
CA PRO A 453 12.53 -12.48 30.14
C PRO A 453 12.22 -11.05 30.62
N ASP A 454 12.58 -10.07 29.81
CA ASP A 454 12.35 -8.64 30.03
C ASP A 454 11.58 -8.07 28.83
N PHE A 455 10.26 -7.90 28.98
CA PHE A 455 9.39 -7.47 27.89
C PHE A 455 9.36 -5.95 27.76
N PRO A 456 9.43 -5.40 26.53
CA PRO A 456 9.43 -3.95 26.32
C PRO A 456 8.10 -3.27 26.68
N THR A 457 7.00 -4.03 26.79
CA THR A 457 5.69 -3.53 27.24
C THR A 457 5.50 -3.64 28.75
N GLY A 458 6.49 -4.17 29.47
CA GLY A 458 6.38 -4.53 30.89
C GLY A 458 5.44 -5.72 31.11
N GLY A 459 4.62 -5.61 32.15
CA GLY A 459 3.72 -6.66 32.62
C GLY A 459 4.36 -7.54 33.69
N ALA A 460 3.55 -8.46 34.22
CA ALA A 460 3.95 -9.38 35.28
C ALA A 460 3.97 -10.82 34.76
N ILE A 461 5.13 -11.47 34.86
CA ILE A 461 5.23 -12.90 34.58
C ILE A 461 4.76 -13.68 35.81
N TYR A 462 3.76 -14.53 35.64
CA TYR A 462 3.21 -15.35 36.70
C TYR A 462 3.80 -16.76 36.67
N GLY A 463 4.53 -17.11 37.73
CA GLY A 463 5.15 -18.42 37.90
C GLY A 463 6.55 -18.53 37.28
N LYS A 464 7.49 -19.13 38.03
CA LYS A 464 8.90 -19.28 37.62
C LYS A 464 9.22 -20.60 36.90
N ARG A 465 8.35 -21.60 37.04
CA ARG A 465 8.59 -22.95 36.49
C ARG A 465 8.74 -22.95 34.97
N GLY A 466 7.88 -22.21 34.26
CA GLY A 466 7.95 -22.11 32.81
C GLY A 466 9.24 -21.48 32.29
N ILE A 467 9.82 -20.55 33.05
CA ILE A 467 11.13 -19.93 32.75
C ILE A 467 12.23 -20.98 32.91
N TYR A 468 12.22 -21.71 34.03
CA TYR A 468 13.19 -22.76 34.30
C TYR A 468 13.17 -23.86 33.22
N ASP A 469 11.98 -24.33 32.86
CA ASP A 469 11.80 -25.36 31.83
C ASP A 469 12.32 -24.85 30.47
N ALA A 470 12.02 -23.59 30.11
CA ALA A 470 12.52 -22.96 28.89
C ALA A 470 14.05 -22.84 28.86
N TYR A 471 14.68 -22.47 29.97
CA TYR A 471 16.12 -22.31 30.03
C TYR A 471 16.88 -23.63 30.07
N THR A 472 16.28 -24.69 30.62
CA THR A 472 16.91 -26.01 30.73
C THR A 472 16.67 -26.92 29.52
N THR A 473 15.54 -26.75 28.83
CA THR A 473 15.16 -27.63 27.70
C THR A 473 15.05 -26.90 26.36
N GLY A 474 15.07 -25.57 26.38
CA GLY A 474 14.78 -24.73 25.22
C GLY A 474 13.28 -24.61 24.90
N ARG A 475 12.40 -25.21 25.70
CA ARG A 475 10.94 -25.10 25.55
C ARG A 475 10.26 -24.85 26.89
N GLY A 476 9.30 -23.94 26.90
CA GLY A 476 8.53 -23.64 28.10
C GLY A 476 7.32 -22.80 27.78
N SER A 477 6.53 -22.50 28.79
CA SER A 477 5.34 -21.68 28.64
C SER A 477 5.17 -20.82 29.88
N ILE A 478 5.06 -19.50 29.69
CA ILE A 478 4.91 -18.54 30.78
C ILE A 478 3.61 -17.77 30.62
N THR A 479 2.97 -17.43 31.75
CA THR A 479 1.78 -16.58 31.75
C THR A 479 2.22 -15.13 31.97
N VAL A 480 1.80 -14.22 31.11
CA VAL A 480 2.11 -12.78 31.19
C VAL A 480 0.81 -12.03 31.47
N ARG A 481 0.80 -11.20 32.51
CA ARG A 481 -0.36 -10.42 32.96
C ARG A 481 -0.12 -8.93 32.81
N ALA A 482 -1.19 -8.21 32.53
CA ALA A 482 -1.24 -6.76 32.68
C ALA A 482 -1.05 -6.38 34.15
N LYS A 483 -0.35 -5.27 34.39
CA LYS A 483 -0.19 -4.70 35.71
C LYS A 483 -1.33 -3.72 35.96
N MET A 484 -2.05 -3.94 37.05
CA MET A 484 -3.23 -3.18 37.39
C MET A 484 -3.21 -2.81 38.86
N HIS A 485 -3.79 -1.66 39.21
CA HIS A 485 -4.04 -1.26 40.58
C HIS A 485 -5.44 -0.65 40.73
N VAL A 486 -5.95 -0.68 41.96
CA VAL A 486 -7.28 -0.14 42.29
C VAL A 486 -7.11 1.25 42.88
N GLU A 487 -7.85 2.22 42.36
CA GLU A 487 -7.99 3.54 42.98
C GLU A 487 -9.29 3.57 43.79
N GLU A 488 -9.19 3.30 45.10
CA GLU A 488 -10.34 3.06 45.99
C GLU A 488 -11.32 4.25 46.08
N LYS A 489 -10.80 5.49 46.14
CA LYS A 489 -11.62 6.71 46.30
C LYS A 489 -12.59 6.93 45.13
N GLU A 490 -12.13 6.64 43.92
CA GLU A 490 -12.87 6.84 42.67
C GLU A 490 -13.53 5.53 42.18
N HIS A 491 -13.35 4.44 42.94
CA HIS A 491 -13.89 3.11 42.65
C HIS A 491 -13.63 2.64 41.21
N ARG A 492 -12.36 2.67 40.81
CA ARG A 492 -11.90 2.35 39.43
C ARG A 492 -10.64 1.50 39.44
N ILE A 493 -10.45 0.72 38.38
CA ILE A 493 -9.22 -0.05 38.12
C ILE A 493 -8.41 0.70 37.07
N ILE A 494 -7.11 0.82 37.32
CA ILE A 494 -6.13 1.39 36.39
C ILE A 494 -5.26 0.28 35.86
N VAL A 495 -5.07 0.24 34.54
CA VAL A 495 -4.10 -0.64 33.87
C VAL A 495 -2.89 0.19 33.46
N ASP A 496 -1.74 -0.12 34.04
CA ASP A 496 -0.47 0.61 33.85
C ASP A 496 0.40 0.00 32.76
N GLU A 497 0.37 -1.33 32.63
CA GLU A 497 1.23 -2.08 31.69
C GLU A 497 0.42 -3.24 31.10
N ILE A 498 0.68 -3.60 29.84
CA ILE A 498 -0.04 -4.68 29.13
C ILE A 498 0.92 -5.80 28.71
N PRO A 499 0.41 -7.03 28.50
CA PRO A 499 1.25 -8.13 28.05
C PRO A 499 1.90 -7.88 26.69
N TYR A 500 3.05 -8.53 26.46
CA TYR A 500 3.80 -8.41 25.22
C TYR A 500 3.02 -8.91 24.00
N ALA A 501 3.21 -8.23 22.87
CA ALA A 501 2.55 -8.52 21.58
C ALA A 501 1.01 -8.47 21.63
N VAL A 502 0.43 -7.68 22.54
CA VAL A 502 -1.01 -7.42 22.61
C VAL A 502 -1.34 -6.04 22.06
N ASN A 503 -2.37 -5.96 21.20
CA ASN A 503 -2.93 -4.69 20.75
C ASN A 503 -3.85 -4.10 21.82
N LYS A 504 -3.54 -2.89 22.32
CA LYS A 504 -4.32 -2.22 23.37
C LYS A 504 -5.74 -1.92 22.89
N ALA A 505 -5.89 -1.20 21.77
CA ALA A 505 -7.19 -0.78 21.25
C ALA A 505 -8.14 -1.94 20.94
N GLU A 506 -7.64 -3.05 20.38
CA GLU A 506 -8.43 -4.26 20.15
C GLU A 506 -8.85 -4.93 21.46
N THR A 507 -7.95 -5.01 22.43
CA THR A 507 -8.25 -5.56 23.75
C THR A 507 -9.34 -4.77 24.46
N LEU A 508 -9.30 -3.43 24.41
CA LEU A 508 -10.34 -2.59 24.99
C LEU A 508 -11.69 -2.75 24.28
N LYS A 509 -11.69 -2.87 22.94
CA LYS A 509 -12.92 -3.14 22.16
C LYS A 509 -13.54 -4.49 22.52
N ASP A 510 -12.71 -5.52 22.67
CA ASP A 510 -13.14 -6.87 23.07
C ASP A 510 -13.73 -6.88 24.49
N ILE A 511 -13.09 -6.21 25.45
CA ILE A 511 -13.62 -6.05 26.81
C ILE A 511 -14.96 -5.31 26.77
N ALA A 512 -15.06 -4.20 26.05
CA ALA A 512 -16.30 -3.43 25.94
C ALA A 512 -17.45 -4.27 25.34
N GLN A 513 -17.15 -5.16 24.40
CA GLN A 513 -18.14 -6.10 23.86
C GLN A 513 -18.55 -7.15 24.90
N LYS A 514 -17.60 -7.73 25.63
CA LYS A 514 -17.88 -8.71 26.70
C LYS A 514 -18.66 -8.12 27.88
N VAL A 515 -18.50 -6.83 28.16
CA VAL A 515 -19.34 -6.12 29.13
C VAL A 515 -20.78 -5.99 28.62
N LYS A 516 -20.99 -5.66 27.34
CA LYS A 516 -22.33 -5.60 26.73
C LYS A 516 -23.03 -6.94 26.68
N ASP A 517 -22.27 -8.01 26.44
CA ASP A 517 -22.78 -9.38 26.36
C ASP A 517 -23.03 -10.00 27.75
N GLY A 518 -22.71 -9.29 28.84
CA GLY A 518 -22.89 -9.76 30.21
C GLY A 518 -21.88 -10.84 30.65
N ILE A 519 -20.78 -11.02 29.90
CA ILE A 519 -19.71 -11.96 30.26
C ILE A 519 -18.83 -11.37 31.36
N ILE A 520 -18.52 -10.08 31.25
CA ILE A 520 -17.80 -9.33 32.28
C ILE A 520 -18.79 -8.38 32.93
N GLU A 521 -19.03 -8.56 34.22
CA GLU A 521 -19.96 -7.73 34.99
C GLU A 521 -19.21 -6.72 35.88
N GLY A 522 -19.91 -5.68 36.32
CA GLY A 522 -19.34 -4.73 37.28
C GLY A 522 -18.59 -3.55 36.66
N ILE A 523 -18.51 -3.46 35.34
CA ILE A 523 -17.89 -2.33 34.62
C ILE A 523 -18.98 -1.38 34.12
N THR A 524 -18.82 -0.09 34.41
CA THR A 524 -19.73 0.97 33.94
C THR A 524 -19.17 1.66 32.69
N ASP A 525 -17.88 1.96 32.68
CA ASP A 525 -17.22 2.70 31.60
C ASP A 525 -15.75 2.29 31.46
N ILE A 526 -15.20 2.44 30.26
CA ILE A 526 -13.79 2.14 29.93
C ILE A 526 -13.24 3.33 29.16
N ARG A 527 -12.17 3.94 29.68
CA ARG A 527 -11.52 5.11 29.10
C ARG A 527 -10.04 4.85 28.89
N ASP A 528 -9.53 5.30 27.76
CA ASP A 528 -8.09 5.31 27.49
C ASP A 528 -7.55 6.71 27.77
N GLU A 529 -6.82 6.84 28.87
CA GLU A 529 -6.12 8.06 29.30
C GLU A 529 -4.61 7.95 29.06
N SER A 530 -4.18 7.02 28.19
CA SER A 530 -2.76 6.85 27.87
C SER A 530 -2.19 8.08 27.17
N ASP A 531 -0.96 8.43 27.52
CA ASP A 531 -0.23 9.56 26.93
C ASP A 531 1.18 9.13 26.49
N ARG A 532 2.10 10.09 26.36
CA ARG A 532 3.49 9.81 25.96
C ARG A 532 4.35 9.30 27.12
N GLU A 533 3.90 9.48 28.36
CA GLU A 533 4.62 9.07 29.58
C GLU A 533 4.27 7.63 29.98
N GLY A 534 3.09 7.13 29.60
CA GLY A 534 2.75 5.72 29.82
C GLY A 534 1.36 5.30 29.36
N ILE A 535 1.09 4.00 29.51
CA ILE A 535 -0.24 3.44 29.32
C ILE A 535 -1.05 3.72 30.58
N ARG A 536 -2.28 4.26 30.41
CA ARG A 536 -3.25 4.44 31.49
C ARG A 536 -4.64 4.14 30.98
N VAL A 537 -5.10 2.91 31.19
CA VAL A 537 -6.50 2.54 30.91
C VAL A 537 -7.30 2.61 32.20
N VAL A 538 -8.37 3.39 32.19
CA VAL A 538 -9.27 3.58 33.33
C VAL A 538 -10.55 2.78 33.13
N ILE A 539 -10.80 1.83 34.03
CA ILE A 539 -12.00 1.00 34.05
C ILE A 539 -12.84 1.43 35.26
N VAL A 540 -13.96 2.10 35.00
CA VAL A 540 -14.88 2.59 36.04
C VAL A 540 -15.82 1.46 36.45
N LEU A 541 -15.89 1.19 37.74
CA LEU A 541 -16.71 0.10 38.27
C LEU A 541 -18.13 0.58 38.64
N ARG A 542 -19.09 -0.35 38.69
CA ARG A 542 -20.38 -0.10 39.34
C ARG A 542 -20.16 -0.02 40.86
N ARG A 543 -20.99 0.77 41.56
CA ARG A 543 -20.84 1.00 43.02
C ARG A 543 -20.87 -0.27 43.88
N ASP A 544 -21.52 -1.32 43.40
CA ASP A 544 -21.69 -2.61 44.06
C ASP A 544 -20.65 -3.66 43.63
N ALA A 545 -19.79 -3.34 42.65
CA ALA A 545 -18.82 -4.28 42.12
C ALA A 545 -17.59 -4.37 43.02
N LEU A 546 -17.13 -5.60 43.29
CA LEU A 546 -15.87 -5.82 44.00
C LEU A 546 -14.69 -5.73 43.02
N PRO A 547 -13.73 -4.79 43.19
CA PRO A 547 -12.63 -4.58 42.25
C PRO A 547 -11.83 -5.86 41.96
N ASP A 548 -11.50 -6.64 42.98
CA ASP A 548 -10.74 -7.89 42.83
C ASP A 548 -11.47 -8.93 41.97
N VAL A 549 -12.80 -9.00 42.08
CA VAL A 549 -13.61 -9.92 41.28
C VAL A 549 -13.59 -9.47 39.81
N VAL A 550 -13.71 -8.17 39.55
CA VAL A 550 -13.64 -7.62 38.19
C VAL A 550 -12.24 -7.78 37.60
N MET A 551 -11.17 -7.57 38.37
CA MET A 551 -9.80 -7.84 37.93
C MET A 551 -9.60 -9.30 37.53
N ASN A 552 -10.12 -10.25 38.31
CA ASN A 552 -10.07 -11.66 37.96
C ASN A 552 -10.85 -11.99 36.68
N GLN A 553 -12.03 -11.40 36.48
CA GLN A 553 -12.79 -11.52 35.23
C GLN A 553 -12.02 -10.95 34.05
N LEU A 554 -11.38 -9.79 34.21
CA LEU A 554 -10.54 -9.16 33.19
C LEU A 554 -9.37 -10.07 32.80
N TYR A 555 -8.69 -10.70 33.76
CA TYR A 555 -7.64 -11.67 33.45
C TYR A 555 -8.17 -12.94 32.76
N ALA A 556 -9.33 -13.45 33.17
CA ALA A 556 -9.88 -14.69 32.63
C ALA A 556 -10.47 -14.52 31.22
N HIS A 557 -11.02 -13.34 30.93
CA HIS A 557 -11.84 -13.10 29.74
C HIS A 557 -11.26 -12.03 28.81
N SER A 558 -10.03 -11.58 28.98
CA SER A 558 -9.40 -10.64 28.04
C SER A 558 -7.92 -10.93 27.80
N ASN A 559 -7.32 -10.23 26.85
CA ASN A 559 -5.88 -10.31 26.57
C ASN A 559 -5.02 -9.59 27.62
N PHE A 560 -5.59 -9.15 28.75
CA PHE A 560 -4.81 -8.73 29.91
C PHE A 560 -4.11 -9.90 30.60
N GLN A 561 -4.42 -11.14 30.25
CA GLN A 561 -3.58 -12.30 30.55
C GLN A 561 -3.37 -13.11 29.29
N THR A 562 -2.12 -13.34 28.92
CA THR A 562 -1.77 -14.16 27.76
C THR A 562 -0.76 -15.24 28.15
N GLN A 563 -0.72 -16.30 27.34
CA GLN A 563 0.28 -17.34 27.47
C GLN A 563 1.35 -17.13 26.40
N PHE A 564 2.60 -17.00 26.82
CA PHE A 564 3.75 -16.91 25.92
C PHE A 564 4.45 -18.27 25.86
N GLY A 565 4.33 -18.95 24.72
CA GLY A 565 5.01 -20.21 24.46
C GLY A 565 6.44 -19.98 23.98
N ILE A 566 7.43 -20.41 24.77
CA ILE A 566 8.86 -20.25 24.48
C ILE A 566 9.36 -21.46 23.69
N ILE A 567 10.00 -21.21 22.54
CA ILE A 567 10.68 -22.22 21.73
C ILE A 567 12.01 -21.62 21.27
N ASN A 568 13.08 -21.97 21.97
CA ASN A 568 14.45 -21.52 21.68
C ASN A 568 15.07 -22.34 20.55
N LEU A 569 14.54 -22.16 19.34
CA LEU A 569 15.06 -22.81 18.15
C LEU A 569 15.86 -21.81 17.31
N ALA A 570 17.10 -22.15 17.01
CA ALA A 570 17.98 -21.35 16.15
C ALA A 570 18.80 -22.26 15.23
N LEU A 571 19.45 -21.66 14.23
CA LEU A 571 20.38 -22.38 13.36
C LEU A 571 21.78 -22.35 13.98
N VAL A 572 22.34 -23.53 14.23
CA VAL A 572 23.76 -23.69 14.58
C VAL A 572 24.40 -24.49 13.46
N ASN A 573 25.41 -23.92 12.81
CA ASN A 573 26.04 -24.50 11.61
C ASN A 573 25.01 -24.88 10.54
N ASN A 574 24.06 -23.98 10.26
CA ASN A 574 22.96 -24.16 9.31
C ASN A 574 21.99 -25.31 9.61
N GLN A 575 22.00 -25.86 10.83
CA GLN A 575 21.05 -26.89 11.26
C GLN A 575 20.15 -26.38 12.39
N PRO A 576 18.83 -26.63 12.32
CA PRO A 576 17.90 -26.23 13.37
C PRO A 576 18.17 -27.02 14.65
N ARG A 577 18.48 -26.32 15.74
CA ARG A 577 18.69 -26.91 17.06
C ARG A 577 17.86 -26.18 18.10
N VAL A 578 17.30 -26.95 19.03
CA VAL A 578 16.71 -26.40 20.25
C VAL A 578 17.86 -26.16 21.22
N LEU A 579 17.95 -24.94 21.75
CA LEU A 579 19.05 -24.48 22.57
C LEU A 579 18.57 -24.17 23.99
N THR A 580 19.36 -24.59 24.98
CA THR A 580 19.23 -24.12 26.36
C THR A 580 19.74 -22.69 26.48
N LEU A 581 19.48 -22.03 27.62
CA LEU A 581 20.05 -20.71 27.91
C LEU A 581 21.58 -20.74 27.85
N LYS A 582 22.17 -21.81 28.40
CA LYS A 582 23.61 -22.03 28.37
C LYS A 582 24.13 -22.19 26.94
N ASP A 583 23.48 -23.01 26.12
CA ASP A 583 23.92 -23.23 24.73
C ASP A 583 23.90 -21.93 23.92
N MET A 584 22.85 -21.11 24.07
CA MET A 584 22.76 -19.82 23.37
C MET A 584 23.93 -18.88 23.71
N LEU A 585 24.29 -18.78 25.00
CA LEU A 585 25.40 -17.96 25.44
C LEU A 585 26.76 -18.55 25.02
N LEU A 586 26.93 -19.87 25.07
CA LEU A 586 28.15 -20.54 24.65
C LEU A 586 28.41 -20.37 23.14
N GLU A 587 27.39 -20.51 22.29
CA GLU A 587 27.53 -20.28 20.86
C GLU A 587 27.88 -18.80 20.57
N PHE A 588 27.31 -17.85 21.33
CA PHE A 588 27.71 -16.44 21.27
C PHE A 588 29.19 -16.24 21.65
N LEU A 589 29.64 -16.79 22.78
CA LEU A 589 31.04 -16.67 23.23
C LEU A 589 32.02 -17.32 22.25
N LYS A 590 31.65 -18.46 21.67
CA LYS A 590 32.43 -19.13 20.63
C LYS A 590 32.57 -18.23 19.39
N HIS A 591 31.48 -17.61 18.95
CA HIS A 591 31.52 -16.64 17.85
C HIS A 591 32.41 -15.44 18.17
N ARG A 592 32.26 -14.84 19.36
CA ARG A 592 33.11 -13.73 19.82
C ARG A 592 34.58 -14.09 19.85
N LYS A 593 34.93 -15.29 20.31
CA LYS A 593 36.32 -15.77 20.32
C LYS A 593 36.89 -15.82 18.90
N THR A 594 36.15 -16.35 17.93
CA THR A 594 36.58 -16.40 16.52
C THR A 594 36.79 -14.99 15.96
N VAL A 595 35.87 -14.07 16.21
CA VAL A 595 35.93 -12.67 15.75
C VAL A 595 37.12 -11.91 16.36
N VAL A 596 37.55 -12.25 17.58
CA VAL A 596 38.71 -11.61 18.23
C VAL A 596 40.04 -12.20 17.78
N ILE A 597 40.06 -13.47 17.34
CA ILE A 597 41.28 -14.15 16.85
C ILE A 597 41.63 -13.71 15.43
N ARG A 598 40.62 -13.52 14.58
CA ARG A 598 40.77 -12.95 13.23
C ARG A 598 41.02 -11.46 13.34
#